data_AF-A0AAD4K3I0-F1
#
_entry.id   AF-A0AAD4K3I0-F1
#
_cell.length_a   1.000
_cell.length_b   1.000
_cell.length_c   1.000
_cell.angle_alpha   90.00
_cell.angle_beta   90.00
_cell.angle_gamma   90.00
#
_symmetry.space_group_name_H-M   'P 1'
#
loop_
_entity.id
_entity.type
_entity.pdbx_description
1 polymer ?
#
loop_
_entity_poly.entity_id
_entity_poly.type
_entity_poly.pdbx_seq_one_letter_code
_entity_poly.pdbx_strand_id
1 'polypeptide(L)'
;MNLYDEEAISSFVFGSRGNQQTFHHRWQLDGKLQECISCFSSIDADEPPSQHWLQHGREQQSQLSKQQQALLDIIEARQIDTFFICDESAKDDLESFMSDSCSRAVPELLRWLFHNGAQRLEFNLTCYVNVLSQVYIFQSGTLAVQHHYDIEECVSVIYDMITQRIENYLTSSHGVGLDECSITRLRIQVKRTRDEHESGCRVGDLELPLPLQLRHEAATTSCSTTSEAELASLHAAYVKHQRECNGYFPSNMRVNLYGLQQCQTTKELYVVPYHISETLQQRPNKNFLILNNIQGEFQRLHELQTPIEKSQKSGNANSRARALQCRRCRAQFKCRSRLHIHQQLRCGQDFSVDSIHPDIMEIYEQCLPISHSVFQFNCYGITKPKTVMQKSQFVPRVECDWRGKSSVKVQNGPCVIISNAQLSSPCKLS
;
A
#
# COMPACT_ATOMS: atom_id res chain seq x y z
N MET A 1 -15.95 27.48 -8.98
CA MET A 1 -17.27 26.83 -8.96
C MET A 1 -17.21 25.83 -7.81
N ASN A 2 -17.90 26.11 -6.71
CA ASN A 2 -17.81 25.35 -5.46
C ASN A 2 -18.64 24.07 -5.58
N LEU A 3 -17.96 22.95 -5.87
CA LEU A 3 -18.48 21.61 -5.60
C LEU A 3 -18.24 21.34 -4.12
N TYR A 4 -19.29 21.51 -3.32
CA TYR A 4 -19.34 20.87 -2.02
C TYR A 4 -19.40 19.36 -2.27
N ASP A 5 -18.23 18.71 -2.28
CA ASP A 5 -18.11 17.29 -1.95
C ASP A 5 -18.70 17.13 -0.55
N GLU A 6 -19.98 16.77 -0.45
CA GLU A 6 -20.49 16.17 0.78
C GLU A 6 -19.62 14.94 1.05
N GLU A 7 -18.92 14.94 2.17
CA GLU A 7 -18.13 13.80 2.62
C GLU A 7 -19.03 12.56 2.57
N ALA A 8 -18.60 11.54 1.83
CA ALA A 8 -19.14 10.21 2.00
C ALA A 8 -18.95 9.83 3.48
N ILE A 9 -20.02 9.89 4.29
CA ILE A 9 -19.98 9.49 5.70
C ILE A 9 -19.77 7.97 5.72
N SER A 10 -18.51 7.55 5.80
CA SER A 10 -18.14 6.17 6.06
C SER A 10 -18.16 5.93 7.57
N SER A 11 -18.90 4.92 8.01
CA SER A 11 -19.06 4.60 9.42
C SER A 11 -19.19 3.10 9.63
N PHE A 12 -18.62 2.64 10.75
CA PHE A 12 -18.76 1.27 11.22
C PHE A 12 -19.71 1.29 12.41
N VAL A 13 -20.74 0.44 12.37
CA VAL A 13 -21.83 0.49 13.34
C VAL A 13 -21.95 -0.84 14.06
N PHE A 14 -21.90 -0.77 15.39
CA PHE A 14 -22.28 -1.85 16.29
C PHE A 14 -23.75 -1.69 16.66
N GLY A 15 -24.53 -2.74 16.42
CA GLY A 15 -25.94 -2.80 16.78
C GLY A 15 -26.21 -4.01 17.66
N SER A 16 -27.22 -3.90 18.52
CA SER A 16 -27.78 -5.03 19.26
C SER A 16 -29.23 -5.25 18.80
N ARG A 17 -29.56 -6.45 18.35
CA ARG A 17 -30.92 -6.81 17.93
C ARG A 17 -31.35 -8.10 18.63
N GLY A 18 -32.15 -7.97 19.68
CA GLY A 18 -32.55 -9.12 20.51
C GLY A 18 -31.33 -9.73 21.20
N ASN A 19 -31.15 -11.05 21.05
CA ASN A 19 -30.02 -11.79 21.59
C ASN A 19 -28.80 -11.83 20.67
N GLN A 20 -28.70 -10.91 19.70
CA GLN A 20 -27.58 -10.86 18.75
C GLN A 20 -26.91 -9.48 18.75
N GLN A 21 -25.60 -9.49 18.63
CA GLN A 21 -24.80 -8.32 18.27
C GLN A 21 -24.49 -8.37 16.78
N THR A 22 -24.64 -7.24 16.11
CA THR A 22 -24.38 -7.09 14.67
C THR A 22 -23.32 -6.03 14.45
N PHE A 23 -22.44 -6.28 13.50
CA PHE A 23 -21.48 -5.32 13.01
C PHE A 23 -21.64 -5.14 11.51
N HIS A 24 -21.60 -3.90 11.04
CA HIS A 24 -21.54 -3.61 9.62
C HIS A 24 -20.90 -2.28 9.30
N HIS A 25 -20.28 -2.24 8.12
CA HIS A 25 -19.72 -1.04 7.51
C HIS A 25 -20.76 -0.40 6.58
N ARG A 26 -20.95 0.91 6.69
CA ARG A 26 -21.82 1.68 5.80
C ARG A 26 -21.12 2.93 5.31
N TRP A 27 -21.34 3.30 4.05
CA TRP A 27 -20.82 4.53 3.49
C TRP A 27 -21.85 5.20 2.59
N GLN A 28 -21.74 6.50 2.41
CA GLN A 28 -22.62 7.24 1.51
C GLN A 28 -21.99 7.35 0.13
N LEU A 29 -22.71 6.93 -0.92
CA LEU A 29 -22.29 7.06 -2.32
C LEU A 29 -23.45 7.69 -3.09
N ASP A 30 -23.21 8.80 -3.78
CA ASP A 30 -24.21 9.55 -4.56
C ASP A 30 -25.50 9.85 -3.77
N GLY A 31 -25.36 10.23 -2.50
CA GLY A 31 -26.48 10.53 -1.61
C GLY A 31 -27.23 9.30 -1.07
N LYS A 32 -26.87 8.07 -1.45
CA LYS A 32 -27.46 6.82 -0.94
C LYS A 32 -26.54 6.13 0.06
N LEU A 33 -27.13 5.62 1.14
CA LEU A 33 -26.42 4.80 2.11
C LEU A 33 -26.22 3.39 1.54
N GLN A 34 -24.97 2.95 1.45
CA GLN A 34 -24.55 1.62 1.06
C GLN A 34 -24.11 0.84 2.29
N GLU A 35 -24.41 -0.46 2.32
CA GLU A 35 -23.95 -1.37 3.38
C GLU A 35 -22.98 -2.40 2.79
N CYS A 36 -21.87 -2.61 3.47
CA CYS A 36 -20.85 -3.54 3.05
C CYS A 36 -21.26 -4.97 3.39
N ILE A 37 -21.54 -5.77 2.35
CA ILE A 37 -21.84 -7.19 2.53
C ILE A 37 -20.64 -7.94 3.11
N SER A 38 -19.41 -7.57 2.74
CA SER A 38 -18.19 -8.26 3.19
C SER A 38 -17.80 -7.94 4.63
N CYS A 39 -18.28 -6.82 5.20
CA CYS A 39 -18.03 -6.46 6.60
C CYS A 39 -19.21 -6.79 7.52
N PHE A 40 -20.33 -7.30 7.00
CA PHE A 40 -21.46 -7.65 7.83
C PHE A 40 -21.16 -8.93 8.62
N SER A 41 -21.33 -8.89 9.94
CA SER A 41 -21.25 -10.08 10.79
C SER A 41 -22.24 -10.00 11.96
N SER A 42 -22.66 -11.16 12.46
CA SER A 42 -23.60 -11.30 13.57
C SER A 42 -23.12 -12.37 14.51
N ILE A 43 -23.13 -12.08 15.81
CA ILE A 43 -22.75 -12.99 16.88
C ILE A 43 -23.81 -12.98 17.99
N ASP A 44 -23.74 -13.92 18.92
CA ASP A 44 -24.65 -13.94 20.06
C ASP A 44 -24.31 -12.82 21.06
N ALA A 45 -25.31 -12.30 21.76
CA ALA A 45 -25.12 -11.15 22.65
C ALA A 45 -24.20 -11.40 23.84
N ASP A 46 -24.01 -12.67 24.22
CA ASP A 46 -23.11 -13.09 25.30
C ASP A 46 -21.66 -13.31 24.83
N GLU A 47 -21.42 -13.28 23.51
CA GLU A 47 -20.08 -13.44 22.94
C GLU A 47 -19.31 -12.10 22.96
N PRO A 48 -17.97 -12.15 23.14
CA PRO A 48 -17.16 -10.94 23.10
C PRO A 48 -17.09 -10.36 21.67
N PRO A 49 -16.96 -9.03 21.51
CA PRO A 49 -16.88 -8.39 20.19
C PRO A 49 -15.77 -8.95 19.28
N SER A 50 -14.70 -9.52 19.84
CA SER A 50 -13.63 -10.18 19.09
C SER A 50 -14.11 -11.28 18.14
N GLN A 51 -15.24 -11.94 18.44
CA GLN A 51 -15.76 -13.04 17.61
C GLN A 51 -16.17 -12.57 16.21
N HIS A 52 -16.60 -11.31 16.05
CA HIS A 52 -16.88 -10.71 14.74
C HIS A 52 -15.67 -10.75 13.80
N TRP A 53 -14.45 -10.65 14.34
CA TRP A 53 -13.20 -10.58 13.55
C TRP A 53 -12.46 -11.90 13.50
N LEU A 54 -12.61 -12.75 14.52
CA LEU A 54 -11.91 -14.04 14.59
C LEU A 54 -12.47 -15.07 13.63
N GLN A 55 -13.80 -15.05 13.39
CA GLN A 55 -14.43 -15.96 12.44
C GLN A 55 -13.95 -15.71 11.00
N HIS A 56 -13.71 -14.46 10.62
CA HIS A 56 -13.20 -14.06 9.30
C HIS A 56 -11.67 -13.88 9.26
N GLY A 57 -11.01 -13.77 10.41
CA GLY A 57 -9.60 -13.42 10.52
C GLY A 57 -8.65 -14.48 9.96
N ARG A 58 -9.08 -15.75 9.85
CA ARG A 58 -8.30 -16.80 9.19
C ARG A 58 -8.27 -16.67 7.68
N GLU A 59 -9.31 -16.10 7.07
CA GLU A 59 -9.38 -15.90 5.61
C GLU A 59 -8.67 -14.60 5.19
N GLN A 60 -8.52 -13.63 6.11
CA GLN A 60 -7.84 -12.35 5.87
C GLN A 60 -6.31 -12.39 6.08
N GLN A 61 -5.76 -13.49 6.62
CA GLN A 61 -4.31 -13.64 6.74
C GLN A 61 -3.70 -13.80 5.34
N SER A 62 -2.86 -12.85 4.95
CA SER A 62 -2.06 -12.93 3.72
C SER A 62 -0.95 -13.96 3.90
N GLN A 63 -1.28 -15.25 3.98
CA GLN A 63 -0.28 -16.29 4.02
C GLN A 63 0.28 -16.53 2.62
N LEU A 64 1.60 -16.47 2.48
CA LEU A 64 2.26 -16.82 1.24
C LEU A 64 2.14 -18.33 1.00
N SER A 65 1.79 -18.69 -0.23
CA SER A 65 1.93 -20.08 -0.70
C SER A 65 3.39 -20.51 -0.65
N LYS A 66 3.65 -21.83 -0.60
CA LYS A 66 5.03 -22.37 -0.64
C LYS A 66 5.83 -21.87 -1.85
N GLN A 67 5.15 -21.67 -2.98
CA GLN A 67 5.77 -21.14 -4.19
C GLN A 67 6.14 -19.66 -4.05
N GLN A 68 5.25 -18.84 -3.47
CA GLN A 68 5.52 -17.43 -3.18
C GLN A 68 6.64 -17.27 -2.15
N GLN A 69 6.70 -18.15 -1.14
CA GLN A 69 7.80 -18.13 -0.17
C GLN A 69 9.13 -18.46 -0.86
N ALA A 70 9.20 -19.54 -1.64
CA ALA A 70 10.43 -19.92 -2.35
C ALA A 70 10.92 -18.84 -3.32
N LEU A 71 10.02 -18.16 -4.02
CA LEU A 71 10.37 -17.03 -4.88
C LEU A 71 10.91 -15.84 -4.07
N LEU A 72 10.33 -15.55 -2.90
CA LEU A 72 10.81 -14.51 -2.01
C LEU A 72 12.23 -14.80 -1.51
N ASP A 73 12.51 -16.07 -1.16
CA ASP A 73 13.84 -16.52 -0.76
C ASP A 73 14.85 -16.37 -1.91
N ILE A 74 14.44 -16.62 -3.17
CA ILE A 74 15.28 -16.39 -4.36
C ILE A 74 15.54 -14.89 -4.58
N ILE A 75 14.52 -14.04 -4.44
CA ILE A 75 14.65 -12.57 -4.56
C ILE A 75 15.70 -12.07 -3.56
N GLU A 76 15.65 -12.61 -2.34
CA GLU A 76 16.59 -12.27 -1.27
C GLU A 76 18.00 -12.77 -1.57
N ALA A 77 18.15 -14.06 -1.92
CA ALA A 77 19.44 -14.66 -2.23
C ALA A 77 20.14 -13.98 -3.42
N ARG A 78 19.37 -13.49 -4.40
CA ARG A 78 19.88 -12.81 -5.59
C ARG A 78 19.94 -11.28 -5.48
N GLN A 79 19.55 -10.72 -4.33
CA GLN A 79 19.49 -9.27 -4.09
C GLN A 79 18.72 -8.52 -5.20
N ILE A 80 17.59 -9.07 -5.62
CA ILE A 80 16.74 -8.44 -6.63
C ILE A 80 16.02 -7.25 -5.99
N ASP A 81 16.33 -6.05 -6.47
CA ASP A 81 15.76 -4.78 -6.01
C ASP A 81 14.90 -4.09 -7.08
N THR A 82 14.87 -4.61 -8.31
CA THR A 82 14.21 -3.99 -9.45
C THR A 82 13.21 -4.96 -10.07
N PHE A 83 11.98 -4.49 -10.24
CA PHE A 83 10.87 -5.27 -10.76
C PHE A 83 10.24 -4.55 -11.96
N PHE A 84 9.95 -5.29 -13.02
CA PHE A 84 9.22 -4.78 -14.17
C PHE A 84 7.83 -5.40 -14.22
N ILE A 85 6.83 -4.56 -14.44
CA ILE A 85 5.46 -4.97 -14.77
C ILE A 85 5.22 -4.57 -16.22
N CYS A 86 4.85 -5.54 -17.06
CA CYS A 86 4.73 -5.34 -18.49
C CYS A 86 3.36 -5.76 -19.00
N ASP A 87 2.77 -4.91 -19.83
CA ASP A 87 1.60 -5.26 -20.62
C ASP A 87 2.03 -5.87 -21.96
N GLU A 88 1.92 -7.20 -22.06
CA GLU A 88 2.15 -7.91 -23.32
C GLU A 88 0.91 -7.97 -24.21
N SER A 89 -0.25 -7.60 -23.68
CA SER A 89 -1.53 -7.76 -24.39
C SER A 89 -1.73 -6.71 -25.49
N ALA A 90 -0.94 -5.62 -25.48
CA ALA A 90 -0.90 -4.58 -26.52
C ALA A 90 -2.30 -4.09 -26.95
N LYS A 91 -3.25 -4.08 -26.01
CA LYS A 91 -4.63 -3.65 -26.27
C LYS A 91 -4.92 -2.37 -25.50
N ASP A 92 -4.69 -1.26 -26.19
CA ASP A 92 -5.42 0.02 -26.25
C ASP A 92 -6.06 0.66 -24.99
N ASP A 93 -5.89 0.14 -23.78
CA ASP A 93 -6.44 0.74 -22.57
C ASP A 93 -5.33 1.05 -21.56
N LEU A 94 -4.62 2.14 -21.85
CA LEU A 94 -3.64 2.76 -20.96
C LEU A 94 -4.23 2.98 -19.57
N GLU A 95 -5.49 3.42 -19.50
CA GLU A 95 -6.18 3.68 -18.24
C GLU A 95 -6.36 2.38 -17.46
N SER A 96 -6.78 1.29 -18.12
CA SER A 96 -6.87 -0.04 -17.49
C SER A 96 -5.51 -0.54 -17.00
N PHE A 97 -4.45 -0.46 -17.81
CA PHE A 97 -3.12 -0.91 -17.39
C PHE A 97 -2.59 -0.12 -16.17
N MET A 98 -2.70 1.21 -16.20
CA MET A 98 -2.27 2.06 -15.09
C MET A 98 -3.15 1.87 -13.86
N SER A 99 -4.46 1.76 -14.03
CA SER A 99 -5.42 1.53 -12.94
C SER A 99 -5.22 0.18 -12.26
N ASP A 100 -5.09 -0.91 -13.03
CA ASP A 100 -4.86 -2.25 -12.48
C ASP A 100 -3.47 -2.36 -11.83
N SER A 101 -2.46 -1.72 -12.42
CA SER A 101 -1.11 -1.68 -11.84
C SER A 101 -1.07 -0.90 -10.53
N CYS A 102 -1.81 0.23 -10.46
CA CYS A 102 -1.94 1.05 -9.26
C CYS A 102 -2.73 0.35 -8.15
N SER A 103 -3.87 -0.26 -8.49
CA SER A 103 -4.82 -0.80 -7.51
C SER A 103 -4.46 -2.20 -7.02
N ARG A 104 -3.77 -3.00 -7.84
CA ARG A 104 -3.50 -4.42 -7.56
C ARG A 104 -2.03 -4.79 -7.68
N ALA A 105 -1.43 -4.65 -8.87
CA ALA A 105 -0.13 -5.27 -9.13
C ALA A 105 1.02 -4.70 -8.28
N VAL A 106 1.16 -3.37 -8.20
CA VAL A 106 2.22 -2.75 -7.38
C VAL A 106 1.96 -2.94 -5.88
N PRO A 107 0.73 -2.72 -5.34
CA PRO A 107 0.45 -2.99 -3.94
C PRO A 107 0.68 -4.45 -3.53
N GLU A 108 0.29 -5.42 -4.36
CA GLU A 108 0.52 -6.85 -4.09
C GLU A 108 2.00 -7.20 -4.09
N LEU A 109 2.79 -6.67 -5.03
CA LEU A 109 4.24 -6.82 -5.04
C LEU A 109 4.87 -6.26 -3.76
N LEU A 110 4.51 -5.03 -3.37
CA LEU A 110 5.06 -4.40 -2.17
C LEU A 110 4.64 -5.15 -0.90
N ARG A 111 3.40 -5.63 -0.81
CA ARG A 111 2.93 -6.49 0.30
C ARG A 111 3.74 -7.76 0.38
N TRP A 112 3.96 -8.42 -0.75
CA TRP A 112 4.77 -9.63 -0.80
C TRP A 112 6.21 -9.36 -0.31
N LEU A 113 6.81 -8.26 -0.73
CA LEU A 113 8.14 -7.82 -0.26
C LEU A 113 8.12 -7.32 1.21
N PHE A 114 6.97 -7.01 1.79
CA PHE A 114 6.85 -6.66 3.21
C PHE A 114 6.89 -7.90 4.14
N HIS A 115 6.79 -9.12 3.60
CA HIS A 115 6.90 -10.36 4.38
C HIS A 115 8.32 -10.61 4.89
N ASN A 116 8.50 -11.68 5.68
CA ASN A 116 9.77 -12.10 6.28
C ASN A 116 10.41 -10.99 7.14
N GLY A 117 9.61 -10.37 8.03
CA GLY A 117 10.13 -9.41 9.02
C GLY A 117 10.66 -8.09 8.45
N ALA A 118 10.26 -7.69 7.24
CA ALA A 118 10.61 -6.37 6.72
C ALA A 118 9.94 -5.27 7.57
N GLN A 119 10.73 -4.28 8.00
CA GLN A 119 10.23 -3.17 8.80
C GLN A 119 9.95 -1.92 7.98
N ARG A 120 10.66 -1.79 6.86
CA ARG A 120 10.55 -0.63 5.97
C ARG A 120 10.83 -1.06 4.54
N LEU A 121 10.00 -0.57 3.63
CA LEU A 121 10.24 -0.61 2.20
C LEU A 121 10.46 0.81 1.71
N GLU A 122 11.55 1.05 1.00
CA GLU A 122 11.73 2.27 0.22
C GLU A 122 11.53 1.92 -1.24
N PHE A 123 10.63 2.61 -1.93
CA PHE A 123 10.37 2.32 -3.34
C PHE A 123 10.26 3.57 -4.19
N ASN A 124 10.56 3.43 -5.47
CA ASN A 124 10.22 4.39 -6.51
C ASN A 124 9.49 3.68 -7.66
N LEU A 125 8.76 4.46 -8.45
CA LEU A 125 8.06 4.02 -9.64
C LEU A 125 8.63 4.75 -10.84
N THR A 126 8.88 4.02 -11.92
CA THR A 126 9.30 4.56 -13.20
C THR A 126 8.33 4.11 -14.29
N CYS A 127 7.78 5.06 -15.03
CA CYS A 127 6.88 4.81 -16.16
C CYS A 127 7.63 5.07 -17.48
N TYR A 128 7.53 4.13 -18.42
CA TYR A 128 8.07 4.31 -19.76
C TYR A 128 6.93 4.67 -20.70
N VAL A 129 6.93 5.91 -21.15
CA VAL A 129 5.86 6.53 -21.92
C VAL A 129 6.33 6.68 -23.36
N ASN A 130 5.65 6.01 -24.29
CA ASN A 130 5.92 6.13 -25.72
C ASN A 130 5.04 7.23 -26.31
N VAL A 131 5.66 8.25 -26.91
CA VAL A 131 4.98 9.37 -27.59
C VAL A 131 5.78 9.76 -28.83
N LEU A 132 5.11 9.91 -29.97
CA LEU A 132 5.70 10.42 -31.23
C LEU A 132 7.02 9.73 -31.63
N SER A 133 7.10 8.40 -31.50
CA SER A 133 8.31 7.58 -31.78
C SER A 133 9.50 7.82 -30.84
N GLN A 134 9.27 8.45 -29.69
CA GLN A 134 10.26 8.62 -28.62
C GLN A 134 9.77 7.95 -27.34
N VAL A 135 10.73 7.56 -26.49
CA VAL A 135 10.44 6.96 -25.19
C VAL A 135 10.91 7.89 -24.09
N TYR A 136 9.95 8.39 -23.33
CA TYR A 136 10.18 9.20 -22.15
C TYR A 136 10.11 8.32 -20.90
N ILE A 137 10.99 8.59 -19.95
CA ILE A 137 11.09 7.89 -18.68
C ILE A 137 10.74 8.88 -17.60
N PHE A 138 9.59 8.66 -16.98
CA PHE A 138 9.14 9.43 -15.83
C PHE A 138 9.47 8.63 -14.59
N GLN A 139 10.25 9.20 -13.69
CA GLN A 139 10.63 8.54 -12.44
C GLN A 139 10.10 9.34 -11.25
N SER A 140 9.47 8.65 -10.32
CA SER A 140 9.02 9.23 -9.05
C SER A 140 10.19 9.45 -8.09
N GLY A 141 9.96 10.32 -7.11
CA GLY A 141 10.78 10.33 -5.89
C GLY A 141 10.70 9.01 -5.13
N THR A 142 11.64 8.79 -4.21
CA THR A 142 11.64 7.61 -3.32
C THR A 142 10.70 7.83 -2.15
N LEU A 143 9.84 6.86 -1.87
CA LEU A 143 8.89 6.86 -0.77
C LEU A 143 9.17 5.72 0.20
N ALA A 144 9.11 6.02 1.50
CA ALA A 144 9.33 5.03 2.56
C ALA A 144 7.98 4.59 3.17
N VAL A 145 7.69 3.29 3.06
CA VAL A 145 6.56 2.62 3.68
C VAL A 145 7.05 1.87 4.92
N GLN A 146 6.49 2.20 6.08
CA GLN A 146 6.90 1.58 7.35
C GLN A 146 5.82 0.69 7.97
N HIS A 147 4.59 0.74 7.44
CA HIS A 147 3.50 -0.13 7.87
C HIS A 147 2.76 -0.67 6.64
N HIS A 148 2.41 -1.95 6.64
CA HIS A 148 1.82 -2.62 5.47
C HIS A 148 0.45 -2.04 5.06
N TYR A 149 -0.36 -1.55 6.00
CA TYR A 149 -1.61 -0.81 5.70
C TYR A 149 -1.40 0.49 4.91
N ASP A 150 -0.21 1.07 4.92
CA ASP A 150 0.05 2.33 4.20
C ASP A 150 0.40 2.08 2.72
N ILE A 151 0.62 0.83 2.30
CA ILE A 151 1.10 0.48 0.95
C ILE A 151 0.16 1.01 -0.14
N GLU A 152 -1.15 0.73 -0.06
CA GLU A 152 -2.12 1.13 -1.09
C GLU A 152 -2.19 2.65 -1.24
N GLU A 153 -2.26 3.37 -0.11
CA GLU A 153 -2.34 4.83 -0.12
C GLU A 153 -1.04 5.47 -0.65
N CYS A 154 0.11 4.90 -0.30
CA CYS A 154 1.41 5.31 -0.81
C CYS A 154 1.53 5.14 -2.33
N VAL A 155 1.11 3.98 -2.84
CA VAL A 155 1.11 3.71 -4.28
C VAL A 155 0.16 4.66 -5.00
N SER A 156 -1.08 4.81 -4.53
CA SER A 156 -2.07 5.71 -5.13
C SER A 156 -1.54 7.15 -5.27
N VAL A 157 -0.94 7.72 -4.21
CA VAL A 157 -0.41 9.09 -4.29
C VAL A 157 0.73 9.22 -5.29
N ILE A 158 1.62 8.22 -5.39
CA ILE A 158 2.69 8.24 -6.41
C ILE A 158 2.10 8.19 -7.82
N TYR A 159 1.12 7.34 -8.05
CA TYR A 159 0.45 7.23 -9.35
C TYR A 159 -0.25 8.54 -9.74
N ASP A 160 -1.00 9.15 -8.82
CA ASP A 160 -1.65 10.44 -9.09
C ASP A 160 -0.62 11.52 -9.47
N MET A 161 0.49 11.58 -8.74
CA MET A 161 1.54 12.55 -8.99
C MET A 161 2.31 12.28 -10.30
N ILE A 162 2.60 11.02 -10.63
CA ILE A 162 3.33 10.67 -11.86
C ILE A 162 2.45 10.87 -13.09
N THR A 163 1.17 10.48 -13.03
CA THR A 163 0.21 10.69 -14.12
C THR A 163 0.02 12.17 -14.38
N GLN A 164 -0.18 12.98 -13.33
CA GLN A 164 -0.25 14.43 -13.45
C GLN A 164 1.05 15.01 -14.04
N ARG A 165 2.22 14.45 -13.71
CA ARG A 165 3.50 14.91 -14.24
C ARG A 165 3.65 14.57 -15.73
N ILE A 166 3.23 13.37 -16.14
CA ILE A 166 3.20 12.93 -17.54
C ILE A 166 2.29 13.85 -18.34
N GLU A 167 1.04 14.01 -17.91
CA GLU A 167 0.04 14.85 -18.59
C GLU A 167 0.53 16.28 -18.78
N ASN A 168 1.07 16.91 -17.73
CA ASN A 168 1.60 18.26 -17.80
C ASN A 168 2.78 18.37 -18.77
N TYR A 169 3.68 17.38 -18.79
CA TYR A 169 4.84 17.39 -19.69
C TYR A 169 4.41 17.21 -21.15
N LEU A 170 3.49 16.28 -21.42
CA LEU A 170 2.98 16.02 -22.77
C LEU A 170 2.20 17.21 -23.32
N THR A 171 1.33 17.79 -22.51
CA THR A 171 0.56 18.98 -22.87
C THR A 171 1.49 20.17 -23.17
N SER A 172 2.53 20.37 -22.35
CA SER A 172 3.43 21.53 -22.50
C SER A 172 4.46 21.36 -23.63
N SER A 173 4.98 20.14 -23.83
CA SER A 173 6.10 19.89 -24.76
C SER A 173 5.64 19.46 -26.15
N HIS A 174 4.50 18.77 -26.24
CA HIS A 174 4.03 18.15 -27.49
C HIS A 174 2.59 18.56 -27.85
N GLY A 175 1.84 19.18 -26.94
CA GLY A 175 0.45 19.55 -27.18
C GLY A 175 -0.50 18.34 -27.29
N VAL A 176 -0.10 17.19 -26.75
CA VAL A 176 -0.87 15.93 -26.80
C VAL A 176 -1.36 15.55 -25.40
N GLY A 177 -2.50 14.87 -25.36
CA GLY A 177 -3.08 14.30 -24.13
C GLY A 177 -2.51 12.93 -23.78
N LEU A 178 -2.95 12.37 -22.65
CA LEU A 178 -2.60 10.99 -22.24
C LEU A 178 -3.13 9.94 -23.23
N ASP A 179 -4.24 10.22 -23.91
CA ASP A 179 -4.87 9.31 -24.89
C ASP A 179 -3.97 9.00 -26.10
N GLU A 180 -3.01 9.88 -26.40
CA GLU A 180 -2.08 9.74 -27.52
C GLU A 180 -0.74 9.09 -27.11
N CYS A 181 -0.61 8.68 -25.84
CA CYS A 181 0.58 8.00 -25.33
C CYS A 181 0.30 6.53 -25.01
N SER A 182 1.35 5.70 -25.04
CA SER A 182 1.25 4.33 -24.54
C SER A 182 2.29 4.06 -23.46
N ILE A 183 1.84 3.48 -22.35
CA ILE A 183 2.70 3.01 -21.27
C ILE A 183 2.64 1.50 -21.29
N THR A 184 3.71 0.86 -21.76
CA THR A 184 3.77 -0.60 -21.93
C THR A 184 4.54 -1.29 -20.81
N ARG A 185 5.28 -0.52 -20.01
CA ARG A 185 6.09 -1.05 -18.90
C ARG A 185 6.25 -0.07 -17.76
N LEU A 186 6.25 -0.64 -16.55
CA LEU A 186 6.54 0.03 -15.30
C LEU A 186 7.74 -0.64 -14.66
N ARG A 187 8.65 0.15 -14.09
CA ARG A 187 9.78 -0.32 -13.29
C ARG A 187 9.61 0.15 -11.85
N ILE A 188 9.62 -0.79 -10.92
CA ILE A 188 9.52 -0.55 -9.48
C ILE A 188 10.86 -0.94 -8.87
N GLN A 189 11.57 0.03 -8.31
CA GLN A 189 12.76 -0.25 -7.51
C GLN A 189 12.36 -0.28 -6.05
N VAL A 190 12.70 -1.36 -5.33
CA VAL A 190 12.35 -1.57 -3.93
C VAL A 190 13.60 -1.94 -3.14
N LYS A 191 13.87 -1.16 -2.11
CA LYS A 191 14.87 -1.45 -1.09
C LYS A 191 14.17 -1.89 0.18
N ARG A 192 14.50 -3.09 0.66
CA ARG A 192 13.95 -3.67 1.88
C ARG A 192 14.91 -3.41 3.05
N THR A 193 14.39 -3.01 4.20
CA THR A 193 15.16 -2.91 5.45
C THR A 193 14.59 -3.87 6.49
N ARG A 194 15.48 -4.61 7.13
CA ARG A 194 15.21 -5.60 8.19
C ARG A 194 16.12 -5.31 9.38
N ASP A 195 15.69 -5.74 10.55
CA ASP A 195 16.60 -5.88 11.67
C ASP A 195 17.44 -7.14 11.50
N GLU A 196 18.76 -6.96 11.43
CA GLU A 196 19.69 -8.05 11.66
C GLU A 196 19.66 -8.37 13.16
N HIS A 197 19.14 -9.54 13.47
CA HIS A 197 18.88 -10.01 14.82
C HIS A 197 20.19 -10.42 15.53
N GLU A 198 21.19 -9.54 15.66
CA GLU A 198 22.44 -9.83 16.40
C GLU A 198 23.09 -8.62 17.11
N SER A 199 22.35 -7.58 17.47
CA SER A 199 22.93 -6.51 18.29
C SER A 199 21.98 -6.05 19.37
N GLY A 200 21.99 -6.76 20.51
CA GLY A 200 21.89 -6.24 21.89
C GLY A 200 20.90 -5.12 22.25
N CYS A 201 19.94 -4.78 21.40
CA CYS A 201 19.03 -3.68 21.61
C CYS A 201 17.88 -4.18 22.47
N ARG A 202 17.68 -3.48 23.59
CA ARG A 202 16.61 -3.76 24.54
C ARG A 202 15.26 -3.65 23.81
N VAL A 203 14.32 -4.48 24.22
CA VAL A 203 12.95 -4.63 23.69
C VAL A 203 12.12 -3.32 23.69
N GLY A 204 12.69 -2.19 24.15
CA GLY A 204 12.05 -0.88 24.23
C GLY A 204 12.40 0.16 23.14
N ASP A 205 13.43 -0.03 22.30
CA ASP A 205 13.94 1.07 21.44
C ASP A 205 13.52 1.03 19.96
N LEU A 206 12.87 -0.03 19.48
CA LEU A 206 12.30 -0.10 18.13
C LEU A 206 10.83 0.29 18.17
N GLU A 207 10.55 1.60 18.11
CA GLU A 207 9.18 2.09 17.90
C GLU A 207 8.70 1.68 16.48
N LEU A 208 8.15 0.48 16.35
CA LEU A 208 7.43 0.03 15.15
C LEU A 208 6.30 1.02 14.85
N PRO A 209 6.33 1.74 13.73
CA PRO A 209 5.50 2.92 13.61
C PRO A 209 4.05 2.55 13.27
N LEU A 210 3.10 3.31 13.81
CA LEU A 210 1.68 3.14 13.52
C LEU A 210 1.38 3.39 12.03
N PRO A 211 0.27 2.85 11.49
CA PRO A 211 -0.28 3.28 10.21
C PRO A 211 -0.41 4.80 10.14
N LEU A 212 -0.12 5.41 8.99
CA LEU A 212 -0.14 6.86 8.80
C LEU A 212 -1.48 7.49 9.18
N GLN A 213 -2.57 6.78 8.92
CA GLN A 213 -3.93 7.21 9.28
C GLN A 213 -4.11 7.37 10.80
N LEU A 214 -3.33 6.66 11.62
CA LEU A 214 -3.42 6.66 13.09
C LEU A 214 -2.32 7.49 13.78
N ARG A 215 -1.20 7.79 13.09
CA ARG A 215 -0.07 8.53 13.68
C ARG A 215 -0.44 9.91 14.23
N HIS A 216 -1.47 10.55 13.70
CA HIS A 216 -1.86 11.90 14.11
C HIS A 216 -2.66 11.98 15.42
N GLU A 217 -3.25 10.88 15.89
CA GLU A 217 -3.89 10.85 17.22
C GLU A 217 -2.85 10.69 18.34
N ALA A 218 -1.75 9.99 18.09
CA ALA A 218 -0.72 9.72 19.09
C ALA A 218 0.35 10.83 19.22
N ALA A 219 0.60 11.62 18.17
CA ALA A 219 1.76 12.53 18.10
C ALA A 219 1.69 13.79 19.00
N THR A 220 0.59 14.03 19.73
CA THR A 220 0.46 15.23 20.59
C THR A 220 0.78 15.03 22.07
N THR A 221 1.02 13.79 22.53
CA THR A 221 1.37 13.54 23.93
C THR A 221 2.14 12.21 24.05
N SER A 222 3.42 12.18 23.68
CA SER A 222 4.28 11.01 23.85
C SER A 222 4.75 10.83 25.31
N CYS A 223 3.82 10.52 26.21
CA CYS A 223 4.11 10.00 27.55
C CYS A 223 3.23 8.76 27.75
N SER A 224 3.80 7.57 27.57
CA SER A 224 3.14 6.35 28.05
C SER A 224 3.04 6.44 29.57
N THR A 225 1.86 6.17 30.11
CA THR A 225 1.65 6.15 31.57
C THR A 225 1.83 4.75 32.14
N THR A 226 1.97 3.76 31.27
CA THR A 226 2.11 2.34 31.64
C THR A 226 3.56 1.96 31.83
N SER A 227 3.85 1.33 32.97
CA SER A 227 5.17 0.78 33.24
C SER A 227 5.50 -0.36 32.28
N GLU A 228 6.78 -0.53 31.94
CA GLU A 228 7.24 -1.59 31.03
C GLU A 228 6.86 -2.99 31.54
N ALA A 229 6.90 -3.20 32.87
CA ALA A 229 6.51 -4.45 33.52
C ALA A 229 5.00 -4.74 33.39
N GLU A 230 4.15 -3.70 33.50
CA GLU A 230 2.70 -3.83 33.26
C GLU A 230 2.43 -4.21 31.80
N LEU A 231 3.09 -3.54 30.84
CA LEU A 231 2.96 -3.85 29.41
C LEU A 231 3.40 -5.27 29.08
N ALA A 232 4.52 -5.73 29.64
CA ALA A 232 5.00 -7.10 29.44
C ALA A 232 4.02 -8.14 29.99
N SER A 233 3.40 -7.87 31.14
CA SER A 233 2.39 -8.75 31.74
C SER A 233 1.10 -8.80 30.91
N LEU A 234 0.65 -7.63 30.41
CA LEU A 234 -0.49 -7.51 29.50
C LEU A 234 -0.25 -8.25 28.18
N HIS A 235 0.95 -8.12 27.62
CA HIS A 235 1.37 -8.84 26.43
C HIS A 235 1.31 -10.35 26.63
N ALA A 236 1.90 -10.86 27.71
CA ALA A 236 1.89 -12.29 28.03
C ALA A 236 0.45 -12.82 28.21
N ALA A 237 -0.40 -12.06 28.90
CA ALA A 237 -1.81 -12.40 29.06
C ALA A 237 -2.54 -12.44 27.71
N TYR A 238 -2.34 -11.43 26.86
CA TYR A 238 -2.93 -11.38 25.52
C TYR A 238 -2.55 -12.61 24.68
N VAL A 239 -1.26 -12.92 24.56
CA VAL A 239 -0.77 -14.04 23.76
C VAL A 239 -1.30 -15.37 24.29
N LYS A 240 -1.35 -15.54 25.62
CA LYS A 240 -1.91 -16.73 26.25
C LYS A 240 -3.39 -16.91 25.89
N HIS A 241 -4.21 -15.89 26.11
CA HIS A 241 -5.66 -15.97 25.86
C HIS A 241 -6.03 -16.05 24.37
N GLN A 242 -5.22 -15.46 23.50
CA GLN A 242 -5.39 -15.63 22.05
C GLN A 242 -5.19 -17.09 21.63
N ARG A 243 -4.20 -17.79 22.21
CA ARG A 243 -3.88 -19.19 21.89
C ARG A 243 -4.81 -20.20 22.54
N GLU A 244 -5.13 -20.00 23.82
CA GLU A 244 -5.85 -21.00 24.64
C GLU A 244 -7.36 -20.82 24.57
N CYS A 245 -7.84 -19.59 24.35
CA CYS A 245 -9.25 -19.25 24.54
C CYS A 245 -9.84 -18.45 23.39
N ASN A 246 -9.24 -18.42 22.19
CA ASN A 246 -9.76 -17.71 21.01
C ASN A 246 -10.31 -16.30 21.32
N GLY A 247 -9.59 -15.51 22.13
CA GLY A 247 -9.99 -14.13 22.45
C GLY A 247 -11.08 -13.98 23.52
N TYR A 248 -11.45 -15.05 24.23
CA TYR A 248 -12.22 -14.96 25.47
C TYR A 248 -11.29 -14.55 26.63
N PHE A 249 -11.38 -13.28 27.01
CA PHE A 249 -10.63 -12.72 28.13
C PHE A 249 -11.40 -12.84 29.43
N PRO A 250 -10.72 -13.07 30.55
CA PRO A 250 -11.37 -13.16 31.85
C PRO A 250 -11.93 -11.79 32.26
N SER A 251 -13.08 -11.78 32.94
CA SER A 251 -13.78 -10.56 33.38
C SER A 251 -12.98 -9.70 34.36
N ASN A 252 -11.91 -10.23 34.95
CA ASN A 252 -11.00 -9.50 35.82
C ASN A 252 -9.93 -8.69 35.05
N MET A 253 -9.83 -8.83 33.72
CA MET A 253 -8.95 -8.02 32.89
C MET A 253 -9.52 -6.60 32.76
N ARG A 254 -8.84 -5.62 33.37
CA ARG A 254 -9.29 -4.22 33.46
C ARG A 254 -8.65 -3.34 32.38
N VAL A 255 -8.69 -3.79 31.14
CA VAL A 255 -8.20 -3.02 29.99
C VAL A 255 -9.15 -3.15 28.82
N ASN A 256 -9.17 -2.14 27.97
CA ASN A 256 -9.86 -2.21 26.68
C ASN A 256 -8.83 -2.52 25.60
N LEU A 257 -9.10 -3.54 24.80
CA LEU A 257 -8.28 -3.93 23.66
C LEU A 257 -9.04 -3.62 22.37
N TYR A 258 -8.33 -3.03 21.41
CA TYR A 258 -8.84 -2.71 20.10
C TYR A 258 -7.97 -3.39 19.04
N GLY A 259 -8.55 -3.78 17.91
CA GLY A 259 -7.84 -4.32 16.75
C GLY A 259 -7.92 -3.38 15.56
N LEU A 260 -7.06 -3.59 14.57
CA LEU A 260 -7.16 -2.97 13.25
C LEU A 260 -7.86 -3.89 12.28
N GLN A 261 -8.77 -3.34 11.50
CA GLN A 261 -9.48 -4.03 10.44
C GLN A 261 -9.49 -3.16 9.18
N GLN A 262 -9.42 -3.79 8.01
CA GLN A 262 -9.49 -3.10 6.73
C GLN A 262 -10.73 -3.61 5.98
N CYS A 263 -11.55 -2.68 5.48
CA CYS A 263 -12.70 -3.06 4.67
C CYS A 263 -12.21 -3.58 3.31
N GLN A 264 -12.63 -4.79 2.92
CA GLN A 264 -12.21 -5.35 1.64
C GLN A 264 -12.74 -4.57 0.43
N THR A 265 -13.90 -3.92 0.59
CA THR A 265 -14.59 -3.16 -0.46
C THR A 265 -14.06 -1.74 -0.56
N THR A 266 -14.05 -0.96 0.54
CA THR A 266 -13.63 0.45 0.50
C THR A 266 -12.15 0.67 0.79
N LYS A 267 -11.43 -0.37 1.23
CA LYS A 267 -10.02 -0.33 1.63
C LYS A 267 -9.72 0.59 2.83
N GLU A 268 -10.74 1.10 3.50
CA GLU A 268 -10.58 1.94 4.68
C GLU A 268 -10.10 1.12 5.88
N LEU A 269 -9.14 1.67 6.64
CA LEU A 269 -8.63 1.11 7.88
C LEU A 269 -9.42 1.68 9.06
N TYR A 270 -9.77 0.83 10.01
CA TYR A 270 -10.55 1.22 11.18
C TYR A 270 -10.15 0.46 12.44
N VAL A 271 -10.45 1.07 13.57
CA VAL A 271 -10.17 0.54 14.92
C VAL A 271 -11.45 -0.09 15.45
N VAL A 272 -11.40 -1.39 15.77
CA VAL A 272 -12.55 -2.15 16.29
C VAL A 272 -12.34 -2.58 17.73
N PRO A 273 -13.40 -2.67 18.55
CA PRO A 273 -13.32 -3.31 19.85
C PRO A 273 -12.96 -4.80 19.71
N TYR A 274 -11.94 -5.22 20.46
CA TYR A 274 -11.54 -6.62 20.59
C TYR A 274 -11.95 -7.17 21.97
N HIS A 275 -11.73 -6.39 23.02
CA HIS A 275 -12.19 -6.68 24.38
C HIS A 275 -12.54 -5.38 25.08
N ILE A 276 -13.73 -5.31 25.68
CA ILE A 276 -14.18 -4.16 26.46
C ILE A 276 -14.49 -4.66 27.86
N SER A 277 -13.83 -4.08 28.87
CA SER A 277 -14.06 -4.46 30.26
C SER A 277 -15.35 -3.83 30.78
N GLU A 278 -16.28 -4.66 31.27
CA GLU A 278 -17.61 -4.25 31.78
C GLU A 278 -17.57 -3.36 33.03
N THR A 279 -16.41 -3.20 33.66
CA THR A 279 -16.22 -2.36 34.86
C THR A 279 -16.18 -0.86 34.52
N LEU A 280 -17.17 -0.41 33.74
CA LEU A 280 -17.32 0.94 33.17
C LEU A 280 -17.55 2.06 34.21
N GLN A 281 -17.76 1.73 35.49
CA GLN A 281 -18.29 2.70 36.45
C GLN A 281 -17.31 3.26 37.49
N GLN A 282 -16.07 2.75 37.62
CA GLN A 282 -15.24 3.13 38.78
C GLN A 282 -13.83 3.70 38.50
N ARG A 283 -13.18 3.45 37.34
CA ARG A 283 -11.90 4.08 36.96
C ARG A 283 -11.74 4.14 35.44
N PRO A 284 -10.97 5.09 34.87
CA PRO A 284 -10.64 5.07 33.44
C PRO A 284 -9.80 3.82 33.14
N ASN A 285 -10.36 2.88 32.38
CA ASN A 285 -9.60 1.73 31.88
C ASN A 285 -8.60 2.22 30.82
N LYS A 286 -7.41 1.63 30.82
CA LYS A 286 -6.40 1.89 29.80
C LYS A 286 -6.86 1.25 28.48
N ASN A 287 -6.70 1.99 27.38
CA ASN A 287 -7.03 1.53 26.04
C ASN A 287 -5.76 1.09 25.33
N PHE A 288 -5.76 -0.06 24.68
CA PHE A 288 -4.63 -0.56 23.90
C PHE A 288 -5.08 -0.98 22.52
N LEU A 289 -4.30 -0.64 21.51
CA LEU A 289 -4.42 -1.10 20.14
C LEU A 289 -3.48 -2.30 19.92
N ILE A 290 -4.04 -3.39 19.41
CA ILE A 290 -3.33 -4.58 18.99
C ILE A 290 -2.75 -4.30 17.60
N LEU A 291 -1.42 -4.35 17.48
CA LEU A 291 -0.71 -4.24 16.22
C LEU A 291 -0.19 -5.61 15.82
N ASN A 292 -0.56 -6.03 14.61
CA ASN A 292 -0.14 -7.27 13.99
C ASN A 292 0.75 -6.99 12.78
N ASN A 293 1.61 -7.93 12.43
CA ASN A 293 2.36 -7.90 11.18
C ASN A 293 1.46 -8.26 9.98
N ILE A 294 2.03 -8.25 8.77
CA ILE A 294 1.30 -8.59 7.54
C ILE A 294 0.80 -10.05 7.52
N GLN A 295 1.39 -10.93 8.31
CA GLN A 295 0.99 -12.34 8.47
C GLN A 295 -0.14 -12.50 9.52
N GLY A 296 -0.56 -11.41 10.17
CA GLY A 296 -1.53 -11.44 11.26
C GLY A 296 -0.96 -11.87 12.60
N GLU A 297 0.37 -11.98 12.72
CA GLU A 297 1.04 -12.30 13.98
C GLU A 297 1.13 -11.05 14.84
N PHE A 298 0.87 -11.22 16.14
CA PHE A 298 0.98 -10.15 17.10
C PHE A 298 2.40 -9.57 17.17
N GLN A 299 2.52 -8.24 17.03
CA GLN A 299 3.78 -7.53 17.19
C GLN A 299 3.85 -6.81 18.54
N ARG A 300 2.85 -5.96 18.85
CA ARG A 300 2.84 -5.19 20.10
C ARG A 300 1.45 -4.66 20.46
N LEU A 301 1.30 -4.27 21.72
CA LEU A 301 0.21 -3.42 22.20
C LEU A 301 0.68 -1.96 22.17
N HIS A 302 -0.12 -1.09 21.57
CA HIS A 302 0.09 0.35 21.58
C HIS A 302 -0.92 1.02 22.50
N GLU A 303 -0.47 1.71 23.55
CA GLU A 303 -1.36 2.43 24.46
C GLU A 303 -2.06 3.57 23.71
N LEU A 304 -3.38 3.46 23.56
CA LEU A 304 -4.22 4.55 23.10
C LEU A 304 -4.46 5.46 24.30
N GLN A 305 -4.03 6.71 24.19
CA GLN A 305 -4.33 7.66 25.25
C GLN A 305 -5.82 7.92 25.28
N THR A 306 -6.43 7.74 26.45
CA THR A 306 -7.75 8.30 26.72
C THR A 306 -7.67 9.80 26.45
N PRO A 307 -8.64 10.40 25.74
CA PRO A 307 -8.73 11.85 25.69
C PRO A 307 -8.87 12.31 27.14
N ILE A 308 -7.82 12.91 27.69
CA ILE A 308 -7.94 13.64 28.95
C ILE A 308 -9.04 14.66 28.69
N GLU A 309 -10.10 14.67 29.51
CA GLU A 309 -11.17 15.68 29.49
C GLU A 309 -10.57 17.10 29.53
N LYS A 310 -10.19 17.62 28.37
CA LYS A 310 -9.59 18.93 28.19
C LYS A 310 -9.99 19.43 26.81
N SER A 311 -11.27 19.75 26.65
CA SER A 311 -11.73 21.04 26.15
C SER A 311 -13.25 21.03 25.90
N GLN A 312 -14.05 20.88 26.97
CA GLN A 312 -15.39 21.48 26.99
C GLN A 312 -15.33 23.01 27.22
N LYS A 313 -14.14 23.62 27.12
CA LYS A 313 -13.92 25.08 27.13
C LYS A 313 -13.27 25.55 25.82
N SER A 314 -13.82 25.12 24.70
CA SER A 314 -13.76 25.88 23.46
C SER A 314 -15.07 25.66 22.71
N GLY A 315 -16.13 26.28 23.24
CA GLY A 315 -17.38 26.55 22.53
C GLY A 315 -17.14 27.51 21.36
N ASN A 316 -16.34 27.08 20.39
CA ASN A 316 -16.35 27.62 19.04
C ASN A 316 -16.75 26.46 18.13
N ALA A 317 -18.06 26.31 17.96
CA ALA A 317 -18.72 25.59 16.87
C ALA A 317 -18.43 26.24 15.49
N ASN A 318 -17.19 26.70 15.30
CA ASN A 318 -16.67 27.40 14.13
C ASN A 318 -15.22 27.00 13.83
N SER A 319 -14.79 25.83 14.32
CA SER A 319 -13.67 25.11 13.72
C SER A 319 -14.12 24.61 12.34
N ARG A 320 -14.19 25.51 11.36
CA ARG A 320 -14.11 25.13 9.95
C ARG A 320 -12.89 24.21 9.87
N ALA A 321 -13.10 22.92 9.56
CA ALA A 321 -12.02 21.97 9.37
C ALA A 321 -10.97 22.66 8.50
N ARG A 322 -9.81 22.98 9.08
CA ARG A 322 -8.77 23.72 8.36
C ARG A 322 -8.45 22.88 7.14
N ALA A 323 -8.64 23.45 5.94
CA ALA A 323 -8.36 22.76 4.69
C ALA A 323 -6.97 22.13 4.77
N LEU A 324 -6.88 20.82 4.55
CA LEU A 324 -5.61 20.10 4.58
C LEU A 324 -4.85 20.50 3.31
N GLN A 325 -4.04 21.55 3.42
CA GLN A 325 -3.35 22.14 2.29
C GLN A 325 -1.84 21.96 2.43
N CYS A 326 -1.18 21.59 1.34
CA CYS A 326 0.27 21.62 1.29
C CYS A 326 0.79 23.06 1.32
N ARG A 327 1.73 23.35 2.23
CA ARG A 327 2.30 24.70 2.38
C ARG A 327 3.16 25.13 1.19
N ARG A 328 3.75 24.18 0.46
CA ARG A 328 4.67 24.43 -0.67
C ARG A 328 3.90 24.67 -1.97
N CYS A 329 3.10 23.69 -2.41
CA CYS A 329 2.40 23.74 -3.69
C CYS A 329 0.94 24.22 -3.59
N ARG A 330 0.41 24.46 -2.38
CA ARG A 330 -0.97 24.88 -2.13
C ARG A 330 -2.06 23.88 -2.58
N ALA A 331 -1.69 22.66 -2.96
CA ALA A 331 -2.64 21.58 -3.24
C ALA A 331 -3.47 21.23 -2.00
N GLN A 332 -4.75 20.93 -2.21
CA GLN A 332 -5.71 20.55 -1.16
C GLN A 332 -5.86 19.03 -1.11
N PHE A 333 -6.04 18.49 0.09
CA PHE A 333 -6.15 17.06 0.35
C PHE A 333 -7.39 16.79 1.21
N LYS A 334 -8.00 15.63 1.00
CA LYS A 334 -9.14 15.16 1.80
C LYS A 334 -8.68 14.52 3.12
N CYS A 335 -7.54 13.84 3.11
CA CYS A 335 -6.98 13.17 4.29
C CYS A 335 -5.52 13.58 4.59
N ARG A 336 -5.14 13.47 5.87
CA ARG A 336 -3.81 13.87 6.36
C ARG A 336 -2.70 12.92 5.91
N SER A 337 -2.99 11.64 5.81
CA SER A 337 -2.09 10.59 5.32
C SER A 337 -1.61 10.91 3.90
N ARG A 338 -2.51 11.22 2.96
CA ARG A 338 -2.14 11.67 1.60
C ARG A 338 -1.30 12.95 1.61
N LEU A 339 -1.65 13.94 2.44
CA LEU A 339 -0.84 15.15 2.60
C LEU A 339 0.58 14.82 3.09
N HIS A 340 0.70 13.89 4.05
CA HIS A 340 1.99 13.46 4.58
C HIS A 340 2.83 12.76 3.50
N ILE A 341 2.25 11.81 2.76
CA ILE A 341 2.91 11.12 1.65
C ILE A 341 3.37 12.12 0.58
N HIS A 342 2.50 13.06 0.21
CA HIS A 342 2.84 14.12 -0.75
C HIS A 342 4.00 15.01 -0.28
N GLN A 343 4.09 15.28 1.02
CA GLN A 343 5.20 16.02 1.61
C GLN A 343 6.50 15.21 1.62
N GLN A 344 6.44 13.90 1.88
CA GLN A 344 7.60 13.01 1.77
C GLN A 344 8.16 12.99 0.35
N LEU A 345 7.29 13.00 -0.66
CA LEU A 345 7.62 13.12 -2.08
C LEU A 345 8.02 14.56 -2.51
N ARG A 346 8.20 15.48 -1.55
CA ARG A 346 8.57 16.88 -1.76
C ARG A 346 7.74 17.59 -2.83
N CYS A 347 6.43 17.31 -2.87
CA CYS A 347 5.52 17.90 -3.86
C CYS A 347 5.89 17.61 -5.32
N GLY A 348 6.64 16.54 -5.58
CA GLY A 348 7.05 16.14 -6.93
C GLY A 348 8.34 16.80 -7.41
N GLN A 349 9.05 17.52 -6.53
CA GLN A 349 10.34 18.14 -6.87
C GLN A 349 11.41 17.12 -7.25
N ASP A 350 11.36 15.93 -6.65
CA ASP A 350 12.33 14.86 -6.91
C ASP A 350 11.92 13.97 -8.12
N PHE A 351 10.89 14.35 -8.89
CA PHE A 351 10.47 13.62 -10.08
C PHE A 351 11.33 14.03 -11.27
N SER A 352 11.90 13.06 -11.97
CA SER A 352 12.71 13.28 -13.17
C SER A 352 11.97 12.85 -14.43
N VAL A 353 12.35 13.49 -15.54
CA VAL A 353 11.94 13.12 -16.89
C VAL A 353 13.20 12.97 -17.70
N ASP A 354 13.45 11.77 -18.20
CA ASP A 354 14.55 11.45 -19.09
C ASP A 354 13.99 10.96 -20.43
N SER A 355 14.80 10.97 -21.48
CA SER A 355 14.43 10.44 -22.79
C SER A 355 15.44 9.38 -23.24
N ILE A 356 14.95 8.25 -23.73
CA ILE A 356 15.79 7.22 -24.36
C ILE A 356 15.53 7.22 -25.86
N HIS A 357 16.62 7.20 -26.63
CA HIS A 357 16.53 7.05 -28.08
C HIS A 357 15.85 5.71 -28.42
N PRO A 358 14.91 5.66 -29.37
CA PRO A 358 14.18 4.43 -29.72
C PRO A 358 15.07 3.25 -30.17
N ASP A 359 16.34 3.53 -30.48
CA ASP A 359 17.35 2.53 -30.88
C ASP A 359 18.20 1.99 -29.72
N ILE A 360 17.94 2.43 -28.49
CA ILE A 360 18.63 1.92 -27.31
C ILE A 360 17.83 0.76 -26.71
N MET A 361 18.53 -0.33 -26.38
CA MET A 361 17.95 -1.49 -25.69
C MET A 361 18.59 -1.67 -24.32
N GLU A 362 17.77 -2.06 -23.35
CA GLU A 362 18.21 -2.48 -22.02
C GLU A 362 18.26 -4.01 -21.98
N ILE A 363 19.44 -4.57 -21.74
CA ILE A 363 19.64 -6.02 -21.72
C ILE A 363 19.97 -6.45 -20.29
N TYR A 364 19.24 -7.45 -19.81
CA TYR A 364 19.37 -7.97 -18.46
C TYR A 364 19.72 -9.47 -18.51
N GLU A 365 20.85 -9.86 -17.95
CA GLU A 365 21.32 -11.25 -18.08
C GLU A 365 20.51 -12.24 -17.25
N GLN A 366 19.88 -11.81 -16.16
CA GLN A 366 19.13 -12.67 -15.26
C GLN A 366 17.79 -12.03 -14.92
N CYS A 367 16.72 -12.55 -15.53
CA CYS A 367 15.34 -12.26 -15.12
C CYS A 367 14.79 -13.44 -14.31
N LEU A 368 14.18 -13.13 -13.18
CA LEU A 368 13.35 -14.04 -12.41
C LEU A 368 11.88 -13.76 -12.77
N PRO A 369 11.19 -14.64 -13.52
CA PRO A 369 9.76 -14.49 -13.74
C PRO A 369 9.02 -14.67 -12.41
N ILE A 370 8.18 -13.71 -12.08
CA ILE A 370 7.30 -13.75 -10.92
C ILE A 370 5.95 -14.28 -11.43
N SER A 371 5.47 -15.37 -10.85
CA SER A 371 4.35 -16.17 -11.37
C SER A 371 3.09 -15.36 -11.70
N HIS A 372 2.48 -15.64 -12.86
CA HIS A 372 1.17 -15.11 -13.31
C HIS A 372 -0.02 -15.51 -12.42
N SER A 373 0.16 -16.47 -11.48
CA SER A 373 -0.89 -16.81 -10.52
C SER A 373 -1.19 -15.66 -9.56
N VAL A 374 -0.24 -14.73 -9.39
CA VAL A 374 -0.33 -13.60 -8.46
C VAL A 374 -0.66 -12.30 -9.20
N PHE A 375 -0.11 -12.10 -10.40
CA PHE A 375 -0.26 -10.87 -11.15
C PHE A 375 -1.03 -11.10 -12.46
N GLN A 376 -1.99 -10.22 -12.74
CA GLN A 376 -2.69 -10.18 -14.02
C GLN A 376 -1.74 -9.84 -15.18
N PHE A 377 -0.71 -9.05 -14.91
CA PHE A 377 0.35 -8.68 -15.86
C PHE A 377 1.64 -9.43 -15.57
N ASN A 378 2.50 -9.52 -16.58
CA ASN A 378 3.76 -10.21 -16.44
C ASN A 378 4.70 -9.39 -15.56
N CYS A 379 5.20 -10.03 -14.50
CA CYS A 379 6.12 -9.40 -13.57
C CYS A 379 7.49 -10.11 -13.60
N TYR A 380 8.56 -9.33 -13.70
CA TYR A 380 9.93 -9.84 -13.75
C TYR A 380 10.79 -9.15 -12.69
N GLY A 381 11.41 -9.93 -11.81
CA GLY A 381 12.47 -9.46 -10.94
C GLY A 381 13.80 -9.51 -11.67
N ILE A 382 14.60 -8.45 -11.61
CA ILE A 382 15.81 -8.31 -12.41
C ILE A 382 17.00 -7.93 -11.52
N THR A 383 18.15 -8.56 -11.78
CA THR A 383 19.44 -8.14 -11.18
C THR A 383 20.05 -7.00 -12.00
N LYS A 384 20.90 -6.17 -11.37
CA LYS A 384 21.43 -4.93 -11.97
C LYS A 384 21.81 -5.10 -13.47
N PRO A 385 21.43 -4.14 -14.34
CA PRO A 385 21.74 -4.21 -15.77
C PRO A 385 23.24 -4.30 -15.98
N LYS A 386 23.68 -5.26 -16.80
CA LYS A 386 25.10 -5.42 -17.11
C LYS A 386 25.54 -4.55 -18.29
N THR A 387 24.65 -4.31 -19.26
CA THR A 387 25.00 -3.58 -20.49
C THR A 387 23.80 -2.83 -21.08
N VAL A 388 24.00 -1.56 -21.44
CA VAL A 388 23.11 -0.78 -22.32
C VAL A 388 23.74 -0.78 -23.71
N MET A 389 23.00 -1.17 -24.75
CA MET A 389 23.54 -1.28 -26.11
C MET A 389 22.60 -0.64 -27.14
N GLN A 390 23.16 -0.21 -28.28
CA GLN A 390 22.38 0.15 -29.45
C GLN A 390 21.84 -1.10 -30.15
N LYS A 391 20.61 -1.04 -30.70
CA LYS A 391 19.96 -2.12 -31.47
C LYS A 391 20.87 -2.73 -32.54
N SER A 392 21.67 -1.89 -33.21
CA SER A 392 22.59 -2.29 -34.28
C SER A 392 23.80 -3.12 -33.81
N GLN A 393 24.12 -3.11 -32.51
CA GLN A 393 25.30 -3.76 -31.94
C GLN A 393 25.01 -5.14 -31.33
N PHE A 394 23.73 -5.54 -31.25
CA PHE A 394 23.33 -6.83 -30.66
C PHE A 394 23.25 -7.91 -31.75
N VAL A 395 24.09 -8.94 -31.65
CA VAL A 395 24.02 -10.15 -32.49
C VAL A 395 23.84 -11.36 -31.57
N PRO A 396 22.75 -12.11 -31.76
CA PRO A 396 22.95 -13.50 -32.16
C PRO A 396 22.18 -13.83 -33.43
N ARG A 397 22.82 -14.61 -34.29
CA ARG A 397 22.23 -15.31 -35.44
C ARG A 397 21.01 -16.13 -35.03
N VAL A 398 19.82 -15.54 -35.02
CA VAL A 398 18.53 -16.20 -35.28
C VAL A 398 17.62 -15.12 -35.85
N GLU A 399 17.20 -15.28 -37.11
CA GLU A 399 16.12 -14.48 -37.70
C GLU A 399 14.87 -14.66 -36.83
N CYS A 400 14.55 -13.64 -36.02
CA CYS A 400 13.33 -13.63 -35.23
C CYS A 400 12.72 -12.25 -35.34
N ASP A 401 11.45 -12.19 -35.73
CA ASP A 401 10.77 -10.98 -36.17
C ASP A 401 10.58 -10.00 -34.99
N TRP A 402 11.47 -9.00 -34.89
CA TRP A 402 11.49 -7.98 -33.83
C TRP A 402 10.55 -6.80 -34.11
N ARG A 403 9.89 -6.77 -35.27
CA ARG A 403 9.23 -5.57 -35.82
C ARG A 403 7.78 -5.33 -35.37
N GLY A 404 7.21 -6.15 -34.48
CA GLY A 404 5.74 -6.13 -34.29
C GLY A 404 5.19 -6.15 -32.87
N LYS A 405 5.99 -6.22 -31.80
CA LYS A 405 5.46 -6.35 -30.43
C LYS A 405 6.33 -5.60 -29.42
N SER A 406 5.72 -4.77 -28.58
CA SER A 406 6.29 -4.31 -27.31
C SER A 406 6.29 -5.50 -26.35
N SER A 407 7.29 -6.37 -26.43
CA SER A 407 7.34 -7.54 -25.54
C SER A 407 8.72 -7.72 -24.93
N VAL A 408 8.73 -7.89 -23.60
CA VAL A 408 9.82 -8.54 -22.89
C VAL A 408 9.89 -9.96 -23.45
N LYS A 409 10.99 -10.32 -24.10
CA LYS A 409 11.19 -11.70 -24.59
C LYS A 409 12.25 -12.37 -23.73
N VAL A 410 11.80 -13.27 -22.87
CA VAL A 410 12.68 -14.16 -22.12
C VAL A 410 13.08 -15.31 -23.05
N GLN A 411 14.34 -15.36 -23.47
CA GLN A 411 14.91 -16.56 -24.08
C GLN A 411 15.52 -17.43 -22.99
N ASN A 412 15.73 -18.72 -23.24
CA ASN A 412 16.49 -19.61 -22.34
C ASN A 412 17.94 -19.08 -22.22
N GLY A 413 18.17 -18.12 -21.31
CA GLY A 413 19.33 -17.24 -21.29
C GLY A 413 18.96 -15.79 -20.93
N PRO A 414 19.74 -14.78 -21.34
CA PRO A 414 19.51 -13.37 -20.98
C PRO A 414 18.13 -12.89 -21.43
N CYS A 415 17.55 -12.05 -20.58
CA CYS A 415 16.28 -11.38 -20.76
C CYS A 415 16.51 -10.05 -21.47
N VAL A 416 16.09 -9.96 -22.72
CA VAL A 416 16.25 -8.75 -23.51
C VAL A 416 14.97 -7.93 -23.36
N ILE A 417 15.08 -6.74 -22.75
CA ILE A 417 13.97 -5.80 -22.66
C ILE A 417 14.12 -4.77 -23.77
N ILE A 418 13.36 -4.97 -24.85
CA ILE A 418 13.41 -4.12 -26.02
C ILE A 418 12.35 -3.03 -25.87
N SER A 419 12.81 -1.80 -25.71
CA SER A 419 12.00 -0.62 -26.01
C SER A 419 11.72 -0.62 -27.51
N ASN A 420 10.48 -0.93 -27.92
CA ASN A 420 10.08 -0.87 -29.31
C ASN A 420 9.07 0.26 -29.50
N ALA A 421 9.58 1.46 -29.82
CA ALA A 421 8.76 2.59 -30.26
C ALA A 421 8.48 2.51 -31.77
N GLN A 422 7.99 1.37 -32.26
CA GLN A 422 7.50 1.26 -33.63
C GLN A 422 6.02 0.89 -33.59
N LEU A 423 5.16 1.89 -33.78
CA LEU A 423 3.83 1.64 -34.29
C LEU A 423 3.89 1.65 -35.81
N SER A 424 3.37 0.59 -36.39
CA SER A 424 2.99 0.47 -37.78
C SER A 424 2.23 1.72 -38.22
N SER A 425 2.79 2.48 -39.15
CA SER A 425 2.04 3.46 -39.94
C SER A 425 1.06 2.73 -40.85
N PRO A 426 -0.25 3.05 -40.84
CA PRO A 426 -1.08 2.93 -42.02
C PRO A 426 -1.35 4.34 -42.55
N CYS A 427 -0.31 5.04 -43.00
CA CYS A 427 -0.48 6.15 -43.94
C CYS A 427 0.17 5.74 -45.25
N LYS A 428 -0.51 4.86 -45.98
CA LYS A 428 -0.43 4.89 -47.44
C LYS A 428 -1.15 6.16 -47.88
N LEU A 429 -0.38 7.21 -48.12
CA LEU A 429 -0.78 8.29 -49.00
C LEU A 429 -1.03 7.66 -50.38
N SER A 430 -2.29 7.65 -50.79
CA SER A 430 -2.68 7.60 -52.21
C SER A 430 -2.85 9.01 -52.72
#